data_AF-A0A7W1YEA5-F1
#
_entry.id   AF-A0A7W1YEA5-F1
#
_cell.length_a   1.000
_cell.length_b   1.000
_cell.length_c   1.000
_cell.angle_alpha   90.00
_cell.angle_beta   90.00
_cell.angle_gamma   90.00
#
_symmetry.space_group_name_H-M   'P 1'
#
loop_
_entity.id
_entity.type
_entity.pdbx_description
1 polymer ?
#
loop_
_entity_poly.entity_id
_entity_poly.type
_entity_poly.pdbx_seq_one_letter_code
_entity_poly.pdbx_strand_id
1 'polypeptide(L)' 'HHTPETVRRAFALIAEKKVRSTDYITGEAPLSRLQHVLRHMLNRNGDIKTAIIPGH' A
#
# COMPACT_ATOMS: atom_id res chain seq x y z
N HIS A 1 -5.66 17.18 1.64
CA HIS A 1 -6.16 15.87 1.16
C HIS A 1 -6.21 14.81 2.26
N HIS A 2 -5.28 14.79 3.22
CA HIS A 2 -5.35 13.91 4.40
C HIS A 2 -5.93 14.61 5.64
N THR A 3 -7.14 15.16 5.55
CA THR A 3 -7.84 15.68 6.76
C THR A 3 -8.51 14.53 7.52
N PRO A 4 -8.82 14.68 8.82
CA PRO A 4 -9.54 13.65 9.57
C PRO A 4 -10.87 13.24 8.92
N GLU A 5 -11.58 14.21 8.31
CA GLU A 5 -12.80 13.96 7.56
C GLU A 5 -12.54 13.07 6.33
N THR A 6 -11.54 13.41 5.51
CA THR A 6 -11.21 12.63 4.33
C THR A 6 -10.77 11.20 4.70
N VAL A 7 -10.03 11.03 5.80
CA VAL A 7 -9.62 9.70 6.29
C VAL A 7 -10.83 8.86 6.70
N ARG A 8 -11.78 9.43 7.46
CA ARG A 8 -13.01 8.71 7.85
C ARG A 8 -13.85 8.30 6.63
N ARG A 9 -13.96 9.18 5.65
CA ARG A 9 -14.66 8.87 4.40
C ARG A 9 -13.99 7.73 3.62
N ALA A 10 -12.65 7.75 3.50
CA ALA A 10 -11.91 6.68 2.85
C ALA A 10 -12.08 5.34 3.59
N PHE A 11 -12.05 5.35 4.92
CA PHE A 11 -12.30 4.16 5.73
C PHE A 11 -13.70 3.58 5.51
N ALA A 12 -14.74 4.42 5.46
CA ALA A 12 -16.11 3.98 5.18
C ALA A 12 -16.22 3.26 3.82
N LEU A 13 -15.57 3.80 2.77
CA LEU A 13 -15.55 3.17 1.45
C LEU A 13 -14.87 1.79 1.44
N ILE A 14 -13.79 1.63 2.23
CA ILE A 14 -13.11 0.34 2.39
C ILE A 14 -14.01 -0.64 3.15
N ALA A 15 -14.62 -0.20 4.26
CA ALA A 15 -15.50 -1.01 5.09
C ALA A 15 -16.75 -1.50 4.32
N GLU A 16 -17.32 -0.65 3.47
CA GLU A 16 -18.44 -0.97 2.58
C GLU A 16 -18.01 -1.81 1.36
N LYS A 17 -16.74 -2.21 1.26
CA LYS A 17 -16.16 -2.97 0.14
C LYS A 17 -16.28 -2.27 -1.23
N LYS A 18 -16.52 -0.96 -1.25
CA LYS A 18 -16.55 -0.14 -2.47
C LYS A 18 -15.14 0.10 -3.04
N VAL A 19 -14.12 -0.04 -2.21
CA VAL A 19 -12.70 0.02 -2.58
C VAL A 19 -11.97 -1.14 -1.91
N ARG A 20 -11.19 -1.93 -2.66
CA ARG A 20 -10.41 -3.04 -2.11
C ARG A 20 -8.92 -2.72 -2.19
N SER A 21 -8.19 -2.94 -1.10
CA SER A 21 -6.73 -2.74 -1.08
C SER A 21 -6.00 -3.63 -2.08
N THR A 22 -6.50 -4.85 -2.29
CA THR A 22 -5.95 -5.84 -3.23
C THR A 22 -5.92 -5.35 -4.68
N ASP A 23 -6.73 -4.35 -5.04
CA ASP A 23 -6.74 -3.79 -6.39
C ASP A 23 -5.55 -2.82 -6.61
N TYR A 24 -4.85 -2.41 -5.54
CA TYR A 24 -3.81 -1.39 -5.58
C TYR A 24 -2.45 -1.84 -5.02
N ILE A 25 -2.40 -2.94 -4.26
CA ILE A 25 -1.15 -3.55 -3.81
C ILE A 25 -0.67 -4.52 -4.88
N THR A 26 0.48 -4.23 -5.51
CA THR A 26 1.07 -5.04 -6.58
C THR A 26 2.24 -5.89 -6.10
N GLY A 27 2.67 -5.72 -4.85
CA GLY A 27 3.71 -6.54 -4.24
C GLY A 27 3.65 -6.54 -2.73
N GLU A 28 4.25 -7.55 -2.12
CA GLU A 28 4.43 -7.67 -0.67
C GLU A 28 5.89 -8.04 -0.38
N ALA A 29 6.43 -7.55 0.73
CA ALA A 29 7.78 -7.90 1.16
C ALA A 29 7.91 -7.87 2.70
N PRO A 30 8.81 -8.69 3.27
CA PRO A 30 9.11 -8.60 4.70
C PRO A 30 9.93 -7.34 5.00
N LEU A 31 9.90 -6.89 6.27
CA LEU A 31 10.67 -5.72 6.72
C LEU A 31 12.17 -5.84 6.42
N SER A 32 12.74 -7.06 6.48
CA SER A 32 14.15 -7.33 6.15
C SER A 32 14.53 -6.96 4.71
N ARG A 33 13.54 -6.85 3.81
CA ARG A 33 13.74 -6.50 2.39
C ARG A 33 13.47 -5.03 2.08
N LEU A 34 13.20 -4.19 3.08
CA LEU A 34 12.83 -2.78 2.86
C LEU A 34 13.82 -2.02 1.97
N GLN A 35 15.13 -2.16 2.20
CA GLN A 35 16.14 -1.49 1.37
C GLN A 35 16.09 -1.93 -0.10
N HIS A 36 15.80 -3.21 -0.36
CA HIS A 36 15.67 -3.73 -1.71
C HIS A 36 14.44 -3.16 -2.41
N VAL A 37 13.30 -3.11 -1.71
CA VAL A 37 12.06 -2.51 -2.21
C VAL A 37 12.26 -1.03 -2.56
N LEU A 38 12.90 -0.26 -1.67
CA LEU A 38 13.17 1.16 -1.91
C LEU A 38 14.07 1.39 -3.15
N ARG A 39 15.07 0.54 -3.38
CA ARG A 39 15.91 0.61 -4.60
C ARG A 39 15.11 0.23 -5.85
N HIS A 40 14.24 -0.78 -5.77
CA HIS A 40 13.38 -1.19 -6.89
C HIS A 40 12.41 -0.08 -7.30
N MET A 41 11.86 0.67 -6.35
CA MET A 41 10.95 1.80 -6.61
C MET A 41 11.60 2.91 -7.45
N LEU A 42 12.92 3.12 -7.32
CA LEU A 42 13.62 4.14 -8.11
C LEU A 42 13.59 3.85 -9.62
N ASN A 43 13.50 2.57 -9.98
CA ASN A 43 13.51 2.12 -11.37
C ASN A 43 12.11 2.10 -12.01
N ARG A 44 11.04 2.46 -11.27
CA ARG A 44 9.64 2.53 -11.74
C ARG A 44 9.19 1.31 -12.54
N ASN A 45 9.42 0.11 -11.98
CA ASN A 45 9.19 -1.17 -12.63
C ASN A 45 7.70 -1.59 -12.79
N GLY A 46 6.77 -0.64 -12.84
CA GLY A 46 5.33 -0.92 -13.00
C GLY A 46 4.58 -1.27 -11.70
N ASP A 47 5.28 -1.35 -10.56
CA ASP A 47 4.66 -1.48 -9.25
C ASP A 47 3.83 -0.25 -8.89
N ILE A 48 2.58 -0.46 -8.45
CA ILE A 48 1.70 0.61 -7.98
C ILE A 48 1.97 0.87 -6.49
N LYS A 49 1.97 -0.19 -5.67
CA LYS A 49 2.32 -0.15 -4.23
C LYS A 49 2.83 -1.49 -3.73
N THR A 50 3.88 -1.45 -2.92
CA THR A 50 4.39 -2.63 -2.17
C THR A 50 4.03 -2.52 -0.69
N ALA A 51 3.36 -3.53 -0.15
CA ALA A 51 3.09 -3.63 1.29
C ALA A 51 4.28 -4.26 2.02
N ILE A 52 4.76 -3.61 3.09
CA ILE A 52 5.79 -4.17 3.96
C ILE A 52 5.11 -4.80 5.17
N ILE A 53 5.27 -6.11 5.34
CA ILE A 53 4.64 -6.88 6.42
C ILE A 53 5.71 -7.29 7.44
N PRO A 54 5.69 -6.72 8.66
CA PRO A 54 6.61 -7.13 9.72
C PRO A 54 6.24 -8.53 10.25
N GLY A 55 7.20 -9.46 10.31
CA GLY A 55 7.00 -10.77 10.95
C GLY A 55 6.76 -11.97 10.03
N HIS A 56 6.95 -11.81 8.72
CA HIS A 56 7.04 -12.91 7.76
C HIS A 56 8.48 -13.35 7.49
#